data_AF-A0A7X1B0C9-F1
#
_entry.id   AF-A0A7X1B0C9-F1
#
_cell.length_a   1.000
_cell.length_b   1.000
_cell.length_c   1.000
_cell.angle_alpha   90.00
_cell.angle_beta   90.00
_cell.angle_gamma   90.00
#
_symmetry.space_group_name_H-M   'P 1'
#
loop_
_entity.id
_entity.type
_entity.pdbx_description
1 polymer ?
#
loop_
_entity_poly.entity_id
_entity_poly.type
_entity_poly.pdbx_seq_one_letter_code
_entity_poly.pdbx_strand_id
1 'polypeptide(L)'
;MAEDKVVERRREIVDRIIAGETQVSIAKEIGVTRQAINQIYRSFQEEGEAYFERPGRGRQREVDLLSPDEKQQMVDWVLANPPSAIGAKEKRWTLRLVKRAIVHQLDKRVRLPVAHGVFHAAFPERVTVLPSEKGMRRRPRKPKTESSSTTPTQSPSQTAPRPRVTSSRETEDGFPSIEEMAEMNRATLEARKGKPTAKAKRKK
;
A
#
# COMPACT_ATOMS: atom_id res chain seq x y z
N MET A 1 8.96 -10.56 -15.78
CA MET A 1 7.93 -10.21 -16.78
C MET A 1 7.23 -8.89 -16.50
N ALA A 2 6.66 -8.64 -15.31
CA ALA A 2 6.02 -7.34 -15.01
C ALA A 2 7.00 -6.26 -14.54
N GLU A 3 8.10 -6.65 -13.89
CA GLU A 3 9.14 -5.73 -13.40
C GLU A 3 9.98 -5.18 -14.55
N ASP A 4 10.32 -6.03 -15.52
CA ASP A 4 11.08 -5.65 -16.72
C ASP A 4 10.39 -4.50 -17.48
N LYS A 5 9.07 -4.58 -17.67
CA LYS A 5 8.26 -3.53 -18.33
C LYS A 5 8.28 -2.19 -17.59
N VAL A 6 8.39 -2.21 -16.26
CA VAL A 6 8.46 -0.98 -15.46
C VAL A 6 9.84 -0.34 -15.58
N VAL A 7 10.90 -1.16 -15.60
CA VAL A 7 12.27 -0.69 -15.79
C VAL A 7 12.45 -0.09 -17.18
N GLU A 8 11.97 -0.78 -18.22
CA GLU A 8 11.98 -0.28 -19.61
C GLU A 8 11.28 1.07 -19.72
N ARG A 9 10.07 1.19 -19.14
CA ARG A 9 9.33 2.46 -19.15
C ARG A 9 10.09 3.59 -18.43
N ARG A 10 10.80 3.31 -17.34
CA ARG A 10 11.61 4.34 -16.64
C ARG A 10 12.80 4.77 -17.50
N ARG A 11 13.46 3.84 -18.19
CA ARG A 11 14.57 4.14 -19.10
C ARG A 11 14.08 5.03 -20.24
N GLU A 12 12.97 4.66 -20.88
CA GLU A 12 12.36 5.45 -21.94
C GLU A 12 12.06 6.91 -21.49
N ILE A 13 11.54 7.10 -20.28
CA ILE A 13 11.30 8.43 -19.71
C ILE A 13 12.61 9.23 -19.60
N VAL A 14 13.68 8.62 -19.09
CA VAL A 14 14.96 9.29 -18.90
C VAL A 14 15.60 9.64 -20.24
N ASP A 15 15.59 8.72 -21.20
CA ASP A 15 16.18 8.91 -22.52
C ASP A 15 15.51 10.08 -23.27
N ARG A 16 14.17 10.17 -23.20
CA ARG A 16 13.41 11.29 -23.80
C ARG A 16 13.73 12.63 -23.14
N ILE A 17 13.91 12.67 -21.82
CA ILE A 17 14.31 13.89 -21.12
C ILE A 17 15.72 14.32 -21.55
N ILE A 18 16.65 13.36 -21.70
CA ILE A 18 18.01 13.62 -22.18
C ILE A 18 17.99 14.12 -23.64
N ALA A 19 17.08 13.60 -24.46
CA ALA A 19 16.83 14.07 -25.83
C ALA A 19 16.21 15.48 -25.91
N GLY A 20 15.87 16.10 -24.77
CA GLY A 20 15.35 17.46 -24.71
C GLY A 20 13.82 17.56 -24.79
N GLU A 21 13.09 16.45 -24.74
CA GLU A 21 11.63 16.49 -24.67
C GLU A 21 11.14 17.11 -23.36
N THR A 22 10.03 17.86 -23.44
CA THR A 22 9.44 18.46 -22.23
C THR A 22 8.74 17.39 -21.39
N GLN A 23 8.91 17.46 -20.06
CA GLN A 23 8.24 16.55 -19.12
C GLN A 23 6.71 16.52 -19.27
N VAL A 24 6.12 17.59 -19.79
CA VAL A 24 4.66 17.70 -20.01
C VAL A 24 4.23 16.85 -21.22
N SER A 25 5.02 16.79 -22.30
CA SER A 25 4.72 15.94 -23.45
C SER A 25 4.80 14.47 -23.05
N ILE A 26 5.92 14.09 -22.42
CA ILE A 26 6.19 12.73 -21.96
C ILE A 26 5.07 12.25 -21.00
N ALA A 27 4.62 13.12 -20.09
CA ALA A 27 3.51 12.82 -19.17
C ALA A 27 2.22 12.44 -19.90
N LYS A 28 1.86 13.21 -20.94
CA LYS A 28 0.63 12.98 -21.71
C LYS A 28 0.71 11.69 -22.52
N GLU A 29 1.85 11.41 -23.14
CA GLU A 29 2.03 10.24 -24.00
C GLU A 29 2.08 8.93 -23.19
N ILE A 30 2.82 8.91 -22.08
CA ILE A 30 2.99 7.70 -21.26
C ILE A 30 1.80 7.47 -20.31
N GLY A 31 1.01 8.52 -20.04
CA GLY A 31 -0.12 8.46 -19.12
C GLY A 31 0.29 8.48 -17.64
N VAL A 32 1.34 9.24 -17.30
CA VAL A 32 1.83 9.43 -15.93
C VAL A 32 1.85 10.91 -15.56
N THR A 33 1.76 11.21 -14.27
CA THR A 33 1.80 12.60 -13.81
C THR A 33 3.18 13.20 -14.00
N ARG A 34 3.25 14.51 -14.30
CA ARG A 34 4.53 15.25 -14.38
C ARG A 34 5.39 15.09 -13.11
N GLN A 35 4.75 15.01 -11.94
CA GLN A 35 5.43 14.81 -10.67
C GLN A 35 6.16 13.45 -10.62
N ALA A 36 5.54 12.38 -11.13
CA ALA A 36 6.17 11.07 -11.20
C ALA A 36 7.41 11.08 -12.12
N ILE A 37 7.30 11.73 -13.28
CA ILE A 37 8.44 11.91 -14.20
C ILE A 37 9.58 12.68 -13.53
N ASN A 38 9.28 13.80 -12.88
CA ASN A 38 10.28 14.60 -12.17
C ASN A 38 10.96 13.78 -11.06
N GLN A 39 10.20 12.95 -10.33
CA GLN A 39 10.77 12.07 -9.31
C GLN A 39 11.70 11.01 -9.91
N ILE A 40 11.29 10.35 -11.01
CA ILE A 40 12.12 9.38 -11.73
C ILE A 40 13.43 10.03 -12.17
N TYR A 41 13.34 11.19 -12.81
CA TYR A 41 14.51 11.89 -13.33
C TYR A 41 15.46 12.35 -12.21
N ARG A 42 14.94 12.87 -11.10
CA ARG A 42 15.77 13.22 -9.93
C ARG A 42 16.51 12.03 -9.35
N SER A 43 15.82 10.90 -9.18
CA SER A 43 16.47 9.68 -8.67
C SER A 43 17.53 9.15 -9.64
N PHE A 44 17.30 9.26 -10.95
CA PHE A 44 18.32 8.95 -11.95
C PHE A 44 19.51 9.92 -11.88
N GLN A 45 19.30 11.22 -11.67
CA GLN A 45 20.41 12.17 -11.50
C GLN A 45 21.24 11.88 -10.24
N GLU A 46 20.62 11.39 -9.17
CA GLU A 46 21.31 11.07 -7.91
C GLU A 46 22.09 9.74 -7.99
N GLU A 47 21.58 8.74 -8.69
CA GLU A 47 22.06 7.35 -8.61
C GLU A 47 22.54 6.76 -9.95
N GLY A 48 22.30 7.45 -11.06
CA GLY A 48 22.64 6.99 -12.40
C GLY A 48 21.92 5.70 -12.79
N GLU A 49 22.63 4.80 -13.47
CA GLU A 49 22.05 3.52 -13.94
C GLU A 49 21.63 2.59 -12.81
N ALA A 50 22.26 2.69 -11.63
CA ALA A 50 21.93 1.89 -10.44
C ALA A 50 20.48 2.14 -9.96
N TYR A 51 19.88 3.27 -10.36
CA TYR A 51 18.46 3.55 -10.11
C TYR A 51 17.53 2.50 -10.74
N PHE A 52 17.89 1.97 -11.92
CA PHE A 52 17.05 1.01 -12.66
C PHE A 52 17.08 -0.39 -12.06
N GLU A 53 18.17 -0.73 -11.36
CA GLU A 53 18.32 -2.01 -10.66
C GLU A 53 17.49 -2.07 -9.38
N ARG A 54 17.00 -0.93 -8.90
CA ARG A 54 16.19 -0.91 -7.68
C ARG A 54 14.81 -1.53 -7.92
N PRO A 55 14.42 -2.53 -7.11
CA PRO A 55 13.09 -3.08 -7.16
C PRO A 55 12.06 -1.98 -6.94
N GLY A 56 10.99 -1.98 -7.74
CA GLY A 56 9.98 -0.94 -7.72
C GLY A 56 9.38 -0.75 -6.31
N ARG A 57 9.16 0.51 -5.91
CA ARG A 57 8.44 0.83 -4.68
C ARG A 57 6.99 0.37 -4.80
N GLY A 58 6.73 -0.83 -4.29
CA GLY A 58 5.41 -1.45 -4.18
C GLY A 58 5.44 -2.50 -3.09
N ARG A 59 4.27 -2.93 -2.59
CA ARG A 59 4.20 -4.16 -1.81
C ARG A 59 4.65 -5.29 -2.73
N GLN A 60 5.86 -5.82 -2.52
CA GLN A 60 6.28 -7.10 -3.10
C GLN A 60 5.11 -8.07 -2.93
N ARG A 61 4.65 -8.63 -4.06
CA ARG A 61 3.52 -9.56 -4.03
C ARG A 61 3.92 -10.75 -3.17
N GLU A 62 3.04 -11.16 -2.27
CA GLU A 62 3.29 -12.37 -1.49
C GLU A 62 3.24 -13.56 -2.44
N VAL A 63 4.33 -14.32 -2.48
CA VAL A 63 4.46 -15.55 -3.26
C VAL A 63 3.73 -16.67 -2.52
N ASP A 64 3.00 -17.47 -3.29
CA ASP A 64 2.22 -18.60 -2.79
C ASP A 64 3.04 -19.87 -2.58
N LEU A 65 4.22 -19.98 -3.20
CA LEU A 65 5.05 -21.19 -3.19
C LEU A 65 6.54 -20.84 -3.11
N LEU A 66 7.29 -21.60 -2.31
CA LEU A 66 8.76 -21.67 -2.38
C LEU A 66 9.13 -22.91 -3.19
N SER A 67 10.25 -22.85 -3.93
CA SER A 67 10.82 -24.05 -4.54
C SER A 67 11.15 -25.10 -3.45
N PRO A 68 11.10 -26.42 -3.73
CA PRO A 68 11.52 -27.44 -2.78
C PRO A 68 12.92 -27.18 -2.21
N ASP A 69 13.86 -26.75 -3.06
CA ASP A 69 15.25 -26.46 -2.66
C ASP A 69 15.32 -25.24 -1.72
N GLU A 70 14.58 -24.18 -2.03
CA GLU A 70 14.48 -22.97 -1.18
C GLU A 70 13.84 -23.29 0.17
N LYS A 71 12.84 -24.18 0.16
CA LYS A 71 12.19 -24.64 1.38
C LYS A 71 13.19 -25.39 2.25
N GLN A 72 13.94 -26.33 1.68
CA GLN A 72 14.96 -27.09 2.41
C GLN A 72 16.07 -26.18 2.94
N GLN A 73 16.58 -25.29 2.09
CA GLN A 73 17.58 -24.28 2.48
C GLN A 73 17.10 -23.45 3.68
N MET A 74 15.83 -23.02 3.68
CA MET A 74 15.28 -22.25 4.80
C MET A 74 15.08 -23.10 6.06
N VAL A 75 14.76 -24.39 5.93
CA VAL A 75 14.67 -25.32 7.07
C VAL A 75 16.05 -25.45 7.72
N ASP A 76 17.08 -25.75 6.93
CA ASP A 76 18.45 -25.92 7.41
C ASP A 76 18.96 -24.63 8.06
N TRP A 77 18.67 -23.48 7.44
CA TRP A 77 19.06 -22.18 7.97
C TRP A 77 18.38 -21.86 9.31
N VAL A 78 17.08 -22.14 9.43
CA VAL A 78 16.30 -21.91 10.67
C VAL A 78 16.78 -22.83 11.81
N LEU A 79 17.22 -24.04 11.49
CA LEU A 79 17.81 -24.97 12.46
C LEU A 79 19.20 -24.51 12.92
N ALA A 80 20.02 -24.00 12.00
CA ALA A 80 21.38 -23.57 12.29
C ALA A 80 21.45 -22.22 13.04
N ASN A 81 20.45 -21.35 12.86
CA ASN A 81 20.51 -19.97 13.35
C ASN A 81 19.43 -19.67 14.41
N PRO A 82 19.76 -18.92 15.47
CA PRO A 82 18.77 -18.38 16.39
C PRO A 82 18.00 -17.20 15.77
N PRO A 83 16.82 -16.82 16.28
CA PRO A 83 16.07 -15.67 15.79
C PRO A 83 16.83 -14.32 15.91
N SER A 84 17.83 -14.24 16.79
CA SER A 84 18.69 -13.05 16.91
C SER A 84 19.48 -12.76 15.64
N ALA A 85 19.71 -13.75 14.76
CA ALA A 85 20.38 -13.57 13.48
C ALA A 85 19.64 -12.61 12.53
N ILE A 86 18.32 -12.42 12.71
CA ILE A 86 17.51 -11.44 11.96
C ILE A 86 17.17 -10.20 12.79
N GLY A 87 17.90 -9.96 13.88
CA GLY A 87 17.68 -8.84 14.80
C GLY A 87 16.40 -8.95 15.63
N ALA A 88 15.86 -10.16 15.83
CA ALA A 88 14.72 -10.38 16.70
C ALA A 88 15.14 -10.42 18.17
N LYS A 89 14.29 -9.93 19.07
CA LYS A 89 14.54 -9.95 20.53
C LYS A 89 14.12 -11.27 21.17
N GLU A 90 13.26 -12.03 20.48
CA GLU A 90 12.71 -13.27 20.95
C GLU A 90 13.74 -14.40 20.92
N LYS A 91 13.76 -15.23 21.97
CA LYS A 91 14.68 -16.39 22.07
C LYS A 91 14.22 -17.61 21.27
N ARG A 92 12.97 -17.63 20.79
CA ARG A 92 12.35 -18.79 20.14
C ARG A 92 11.83 -18.42 18.77
N TRP A 93 11.98 -19.32 17.81
CA TRP A 93 11.35 -19.21 16.51
C TRP A 93 9.83 -19.19 16.64
N THR A 94 9.21 -18.20 16.02
CA THR A 94 7.75 -18.10 15.82
C THR A 94 7.47 -18.04 14.33
N LEU A 95 6.23 -18.34 13.95
CA LEU A 95 5.81 -18.31 12.55
C LEU A 95 6.07 -16.96 11.86
N ARG A 96 5.88 -15.86 12.58
CA ARG A 96 6.14 -14.51 12.07
C ARG A 96 7.64 -14.26 11.88
N LEU A 97 8.48 -14.80 12.76
CA LEU A 97 9.93 -14.69 12.66
C LEU A 97 10.46 -15.54 11.51
N VAL A 98 9.92 -16.74 11.29
CA VAL A 98 10.26 -17.55 10.11
C VAL A 98 9.86 -16.82 8.83
N LYS A 99 8.65 -16.26 8.76
CA LYS A 99 8.25 -15.41 7.61
C LYS A 99 9.22 -14.25 7.38
N ARG A 100 9.70 -13.61 8.45
CA ARG A 100 10.69 -12.52 8.38
C ARG A 100 12.07 -13.02 7.94
N ALA A 101 12.49 -14.21 8.40
CA ALA A 101 13.74 -14.84 7.99
C ALA A 101 13.75 -15.19 6.49
N ILE A 102 12.63 -15.68 5.95
CA ILE A 102 12.47 -15.94 4.52
C ILE A 102 12.68 -14.67 3.70
N VAL A 103 12.11 -13.54 4.13
CA VAL A 103 12.33 -12.23 3.49
C VAL A 103 13.81 -11.81 3.61
N HIS A 104 14.44 -12.02 4.76
CA HIS A 104 15.82 -11.62 4.98
C HIS A 104 16.82 -12.43 4.14
N GLN A 105 16.60 -13.73 3.97
CA GLN A 105 17.54 -14.63 3.29
C GLN A 105 17.30 -14.76 1.79
N LEU A 106 16.04 -14.76 1.36
CA LEU A 106 15.67 -15.02 -0.03
C LEU A 106 15.12 -13.77 -0.74
N ASP A 107 14.96 -12.64 -0.06
CA ASP A 107 14.27 -11.43 -0.52
C ASP A 107 12.84 -11.71 -1.08
N LYS A 108 12.22 -12.80 -0.61
CA LYS A 108 10.88 -13.22 -1.01
C LYS A 108 9.88 -12.99 0.11
N ARG A 109 8.80 -12.27 -0.19
CA ARG A 109 7.64 -12.21 0.69
C ARG A 109 6.77 -13.43 0.45
N VAL A 110 6.51 -14.21 1.49
CA VAL A 110 5.66 -15.39 1.39
C VAL A 110 4.38 -15.23 2.19
N ARG A 111 3.32 -15.92 1.77
CA ARG A 111 2.11 -16.04 2.58
C ARG A 111 2.38 -16.83 3.86
N LEU A 112 1.55 -16.62 4.87
CA LEU A 112 1.71 -17.27 6.17
C LEU A 112 1.68 -18.82 6.11
N PRO A 113 0.82 -19.47 5.27
CA PRO A 113 0.83 -20.93 5.12
C PRO A 113 2.14 -21.51 4.58
N VAL A 114 2.86 -20.75 3.75
CA VAL A 114 4.16 -21.18 3.22
C VAL A 114 5.22 -21.18 4.31
N ALA A 115 5.28 -20.10 5.11
CA ALA A 115 6.15 -20.03 6.28
C ALA A 115 5.82 -21.12 7.31
N HIS A 116 4.56 -21.53 7.39
CA HIS A 116 4.11 -22.62 8.26
C HIS A 116 4.65 -23.97 7.80
N GLY A 117 4.72 -24.22 6.50
CA GLY A 117 5.38 -25.40 5.95
C GLY A 117 6.87 -25.49 6.30
N VAL A 118 7.59 -24.36 6.30
CA VAL A 118 9.00 -24.30 6.71
C VAL A 118 9.13 -24.52 8.22
N PHE A 119 8.30 -23.83 9.02
CA PHE A 119 8.34 -23.94 10.48
C PHE A 119 8.11 -25.38 10.96
N HIS A 120 7.16 -26.09 10.36
CA HIS A 120 6.87 -27.49 10.73
C HIS A 120 7.93 -28.47 10.29
N ALA A 121 8.52 -28.25 9.12
CA ALA A 121 9.64 -29.08 8.66
C ALA A 121 10.86 -28.91 9.59
N ALA A 122 11.12 -27.70 10.09
CA ALA A 122 12.19 -27.44 11.04
C ALA A 122 11.89 -27.91 12.48
N PHE A 123 10.62 -27.86 12.92
CA PHE A 123 10.25 -28.18 14.30
C PHE A 123 9.06 -29.16 14.36
N PRO A 124 9.23 -30.41 13.91
CA PRO A 124 8.14 -31.39 13.86
C PRO A 124 7.55 -31.68 15.25
N GLU A 125 8.36 -31.65 16.31
CA GLU A 125 7.94 -31.93 17.69
C GLU A 125 7.10 -30.83 18.35
N ARG A 126 7.04 -29.62 17.79
CA ARG A 126 6.27 -28.52 18.40
C ARG A 126 4.78 -28.55 18.05
N VAL A 127 4.37 -29.43 17.15
CA VAL A 127 2.98 -29.55 16.68
C VAL A 127 2.16 -30.48 17.55
N THR A 128 2.81 -31.45 18.20
CA THR A 128 2.14 -32.46 19.03
C THR A 128 1.67 -31.93 20.38
N VAL A 129 1.98 -30.67 20.73
CA VAL A 129 1.50 -30.04 21.97
C VAL A 129 0.84 -28.70 21.68
N LEU A 130 -0.18 -28.69 20.82
CA LEU A 130 -1.26 -27.74 21.02
C LEU A 130 -2.17 -28.35 22.09
N PRO A 131 -2.19 -27.85 23.34
CA PRO A 131 -3.32 -28.13 24.21
C PRO A 131 -4.55 -27.56 23.50
N SER A 132 -5.33 -28.46 22.90
CA SER A 132 -6.69 -28.21 22.42
C SER A 132 -7.64 -28.00 23.61
N GLU A 133 -7.22 -27.20 24.59
CA GLU A 133 -7.97 -26.92 25.80
C GLU A 133 -7.77 -25.47 26.22
N LYS A 134 -8.51 -24.58 25.54
CA LYS A 134 -9.17 -23.46 26.22
C LYS A 134 -10.22 -22.82 25.34
N GLY A 135 -11.42 -23.37 25.46
CA GLY A 135 -12.63 -22.56 25.56
C GLY A 135 -12.88 -21.60 24.40
N MET A 136 -13.12 -22.15 23.22
CA MET A 136 -13.99 -21.47 22.27
C MET A 136 -15.39 -21.45 22.90
N ARG A 137 -15.62 -20.46 23.77
CA ARG A 137 -16.94 -20.06 24.22
C ARG A 137 -17.71 -19.65 22.97
N ARG A 138 -18.33 -20.64 22.33
CA ARG A 138 -19.44 -20.41 21.41
C ARG A 138 -20.45 -19.63 22.23
N ARG A 139 -20.50 -18.31 22.04
CA ARG A 139 -21.64 -17.52 22.49
C ARG A 139 -22.88 -18.25 21.97
N PRO A 140 -23.84 -18.62 22.81
CA PRO A 140 -25.09 -19.16 22.32
C PRO A 140 -25.69 -18.11 21.39
N ARG A 141 -25.75 -18.43 20.09
CA ARG A 141 -26.59 -17.68 19.15
C ARG A 141 -28.00 -17.85 19.68
N LYS A 142 -28.61 -16.75 20.12
CA LYS A 142 -30.06 -16.71 20.36
C LYS A 142 -30.76 -17.29 19.11
N PRO A 143 -31.69 -18.24 19.25
CA PRO A 143 -32.50 -18.68 18.12
C PRO A 143 -33.26 -17.47 17.60
N LYS A 144 -32.96 -17.08 16.34
CA LYS A 144 -33.72 -16.07 15.63
C LYS A 144 -35.01 -16.75 15.22
N THR A 145 -36.09 -16.38 15.91
CA THR A 145 -37.46 -16.78 15.63
C THR A 145 -37.72 -16.71 14.13
N GLU A 146 -38.17 -17.84 13.61
CA GLU A 146 -38.71 -17.97 12.27
C GLU A 146 -39.89 -17.01 12.13
N SER A 147 -39.80 -16.13 11.15
CA SER A 147 -40.96 -15.51 10.53
C SER A 147 -40.68 -15.53 9.04
N SER A 148 -41.01 -16.67 8.47
CA SER A 148 -41.29 -16.89 7.06
C SER A 148 -42.32 -15.88 6.56
N SER A 149 -42.05 -15.24 5.42
CA SER A 149 -42.99 -15.13 4.30
C SER A 149 -42.40 -14.29 3.14
N THR A 150 -42.51 -14.83 1.91
CA THR A 150 -42.77 -14.14 0.61
C THR A 150 -41.71 -13.14 0.08
N THR A 151 -41.29 -13.08 -1.19
CA THR A 151 -41.70 -13.60 -2.52
C THR A 151 -40.52 -13.29 -3.50
N PRO A 152 -40.44 -13.86 -4.71
CA PRO A 152 -39.45 -13.49 -5.71
C PRO A 152 -39.98 -12.34 -6.60
N THR A 153 -39.23 -11.25 -6.76
CA THR A 153 -39.58 -10.19 -7.72
C THR A 153 -38.38 -9.78 -8.56
N GLN A 154 -38.65 -9.80 -9.85
CA GLN A 154 -37.83 -9.58 -11.03
C GLN A 154 -37.15 -8.20 -11.08
N SER A 155 -35.97 -8.16 -11.73
CA SER A 155 -35.44 -6.98 -12.42
C SER A 155 -36.45 -6.50 -13.48
N PRO A 156 -36.59 -5.18 -13.73
CA PRO A 156 -35.85 -4.59 -14.86
C PRO A 156 -35.57 -3.06 -14.77
N SER A 157 -34.83 -2.58 -15.78
CA SER A 157 -34.87 -1.22 -16.37
C SER A 157 -34.08 -0.10 -15.66
N GLN A 158 -32.97 0.34 -16.28
CA GLN A 158 -32.92 1.49 -17.20
C GLN A 158 -33.39 2.80 -16.55
N THR A 159 -32.42 3.63 -16.11
CA THR A 159 -32.68 5.02 -15.72
C THR A 159 -31.94 5.96 -16.66
N ALA A 160 -32.74 6.65 -17.47
CA ALA A 160 -32.38 7.73 -18.37
C ALA A 160 -31.87 8.99 -17.60
N PRO A 161 -31.29 10.00 -18.27
CA PRO A 161 -30.52 11.07 -17.63
C PRO A 161 -31.39 12.11 -16.92
N ARG A 162 -30.90 12.59 -15.77
CA ARG A 162 -31.53 13.62 -14.93
C ARG A 162 -31.67 14.97 -15.65
N PRO A 163 -32.80 15.68 -15.53
CA PRO A 163 -32.92 17.06 -15.97
C PRO A 163 -32.13 18.02 -15.09
N ARG A 164 -31.59 19.05 -15.74
CA ARG A 164 -30.80 20.15 -15.18
C ARG A 164 -31.73 21.11 -14.44
N VAL A 165 -31.62 21.17 -13.11
CA VAL A 165 -32.34 22.15 -12.30
C VAL A 165 -31.55 23.47 -12.30
N THR A 166 -32.06 24.46 -13.01
CA THR A 166 -31.72 25.88 -12.79
C THR A 166 -32.58 26.39 -11.64
N SER A 167 -31.99 26.54 -10.45
CA SER A 167 -32.64 27.16 -9.30
C SER A 167 -31.97 28.50 -9.03
N SER A 168 -32.45 29.54 -9.69
CA SER A 168 -32.34 30.91 -9.20
C SER A 168 -33.47 31.10 -8.19
N ARG A 169 -33.16 31.10 -6.89
CA ARG A 169 -34.03 31.72 -5.90
C ARG A 169 -33.26 32.06 -4.64
N GLU A 170 -33.46 33.31 -4.24
CA GLU A 170 -32.95 33.98 -3.06
C GLU A 170 -33.19 33.16 -1.80
N THR A 171 -32.14 32.98 -1.00
CA THR A 171 -32.24 32.47 0.37
C THR A 171 -32.09 33.64 1.33
N GLU A 172 -33.23 34.09 1.87
CA GLU A 172 -33.35 34.81 3.15
C GLU A 172 -33.13 33.87 4.35
N ASP A 173 -32.22 32.90 4.23
CA ASP A 173 -31.78 32.06 5.33
C ASP A 173 -30.37 32.51 5.68
N GLY A 174 -30.07 32.65 6.98
CA GLY A 174 -28.83 33.21 7.55
C GLY A 174 -27.51 32.49 7.23
N PHE A 175 -27.37 31.98 6.01
CA PHE A 175 -26.13 31.61 5.38
C PHE A 175 -25.56 32.82 4.63
N PRO A 176 -24.26 33.13 4.83
CA PRO A 176 -23.62 34.24 4.14
C PRO A 176 -23.79 34.11 2.64
N SER A 177 -24.05 35.23 1.97
CA SER A 177 -24.09 35.30 0.51
C SER A 177 -22.78 34.75 -0.08
N ILE A 178 -22.86 34.23 -1.31
CA ILE A 178 -21.66 33.83 -2.08
C ILE A 178 -20.64 34.98 -2.13
N GLU A 179 -21.12 36.23 -2.18
CA GLU A 179 -20.28 37.43 -2.17
C GLU A 179 -19.61 37.64 -0.80
N GLU A 180 -20.34 37.51 0.32
CA GLU A 180 -19.76 37.60 1.67
C GLU A 180 -18.71 36.51 1.92
N MET A 181 -18.95 35.29 1.41
CA MET A 181 -17.99 34.19 1.54
C MET A 181 -16.72 34.46 0.72
N ALA A 182 -16.83 35.14 -0.42
CA ALA A 182 -15.69 35.56 -1.22
C ALA A 182 -14.88 36.68 -0.53
N GLU A 183 -15.54 37.63 0.13
CA GLU A 183 -14.88 38.68 0.90
C GLU A 183 -14.14 38.12 2.12
N MET A 184 -14.77 37.20 2.86
CA MET A 184 -14.16 36.57 4.03
C MET A 184 -12.88 35.82 3.66
N ASN A 185 -12.90 35.11 2.52
CA ASN A 185 -11.73 34.43 1.98
C ASN A 185 -10.61 35.41 1.58
N ARG A 186 -10.94 36.54 0.94
CA ARG A 186 -9.95 37.59 0.64
C ARG A 186 -9.31 38.16 1.90
N ALA A 187 -10.12 38.49 2.91
CA ALA A 187 -9.64 39.01 4.19
C ALA A 187 -8.66 38.03 4.88
N THR A 188 -8.96 36.73 4.89
CA THR A 188 -8.03 35.72 5.43
C THR A 188 -6.71 35.59 4.67
N LEU A 189 -6.72 35.79 3.35
CA LEU A 189 -5.50 35.73 2.55
C LEU A 189 -4.60 36.95 2.77
N GLU A 190 -5.18 38.14 2.98
CA GLU A 190 -4.42 39.35 3.28
C GLU A 190 -3.82 39.33 4.69
N ALA A 191 -4.56 38.84 5.70
CA ALA A 191 -4.05 38.67 7.05
C ALA A 191 -2.83 37.72 7.13
N ARG A 192 -2.70 36.79 6.18
CA ARG A 192 -1.55 35.89 6.07
C ARG A 192 -0.32 36.51 5.42
N LYS A 193 -0.47 37.52 4.57
CA LYS A 193 0.66 38.19 3.90
C LYS A 193 1.49 39.06 4.85
N GLY A 194 0.94 39.46 6.00
CA GLY A 194 1.59 40.37 6.96
C GLY A 194 2.37 39.70 8.09
N LYS A 195 2.37 38.37 8.25
CA LYS A 195 3.13 37.72 9.34
C LYS A 195 4.56 37.36 8.87
N PRO A 196 5.61 38.08 9.31
CA PRO A 196 6.97 37.65 9.05
C PRO A 196 7.20 36.30 9.72
N THR A 197 7.53 35.29 8.92
CA THR A 197 7.90 33.97 9.41
C THR A 197 9.17 34.10 10.26
N ALA A 198 9.02 33.99 11.58
CA ALA A 198 10.13 33.93 12.52
C ALA A 198 10.95 32.65 12.29
N LYS A 199 11.87 32.69 11.33
CA LYS A 199 12.96 31.72 11.20
C LYS A 199 14.27 32.48 11.26
N ALA A 200 14.63 32.90 12.45
CA ALA A 200 16.00 33.26 12.79
C ALA A 200 16.32 32.71 14.18
N LYS A 201 17.52 32.14 14.30
CA LYS A 201 18.17 31.61 15.52
C LYS A 201 17.96 30.13 15.81
N ARG A 202 18.77 29.32 15.12
CA ARG A 202 19.57 28.29 15.80
C ARG A 202 20.96 28.25 15.18
N LYS A 203 21.85 29.09 15.74
CA LYS A 203 23.31 28.97 15.71
C LYS A 203 23.74 28.62 17.12
N LYS A 204 24.22 27.40 17.32
CA LYS A 204 25.44 27.00 18.04
C LYS A 204 25.49 25.49 18.09
#